data_AF-A0A7X8KG89-F1
#
_entry.id   AF-A0A7X8KG89-F1
#
_cell.length_a   1.000
_cell.length_b   1.000
_cell.length_c   1.000
_cell.angle_alpha   90.00
_cell.angle_beta   90.00
_cell.angle_gamma   90.00
#
_symmetry.space_group_name_H-M   'P 1'
#
loop_
_entity.id
_entity.type
_entity.pdbx_description
1 polymer ?
#
loop_
_entity_poly.entity_id
_entity_poly.type
_entity_poly.pdbx_seq_one_letter_code
_entity_poly.pdbx_strand_id
1 'polypeptide(L)'
;MKKTYLLIAFITMSFFVTHAQDWVNKYNSVYDFSEGLAGVETNDKWGFVNKSGKEVIPCKYDNVYDFSEGLAGVETNDKWGFVNKSGKEVIPCKYDDVYVFSEGLAGVKMNGKWGFVNKSGKEIVLCKYDDVWSFLDGLANVKINGKWGFVDKTGKEITPCKYDDIMSFSDGLAAVRIGLKHGFVDNTGKEVISCKYDYIDEFSEGLVAVSLNGKSGFVDKTGKEIVPCKYDDVGNFSKGFANVKLNNKLGLVNKTGEEVIPCKYDKVHYPWEGLVAVEINGKHTFVDTAGKELIPFKYDDVKRFSEGLAGVKINDKWGYIDNTGKEVIPCKYDDNDKFSEGLAGVKINGRWGFIDATGKDVISFKYDDIWSFFNGLAVVKINGKWGFVNKSGKEVIPCKYDNVKDFSEGLAGVKINGKWGFVDKTGKEITPCKYDDIMSFSDGLAAVRIGLKHGFVDNTGKEVIPCKYDYIYEFSEGLVAVSLNGKSGFVDKIGNEIIPIIYENVESFHLGKAEVTKDGETYFINTKGERVE
;
A
#
# COMPACT_ATOMS: atom_id res chain seq x y z
N MET A 1 -32.42 5.12 0.96
CA MET A 1 -31.56 6.15 0.33
C MET A 1 -30.24 5.48 -0.12
N LYS A 2 -30.25 4.52 -1.05
CA LYS A 2 -30.11 4.67 -2.51
C LYS A 2 -29.22 5.85 -2.94
N LYS A 3 -27.92 5.58 -3.16
CA LYS A 3 -27.03 6.38 -4.00
C LYS A 3 -27.16 5.86 -5.44
N THR A 4 -27.48 6.78 -6.35
CA THR A 4 -27.65 6.54 -7.79
C THR A 4 -26.29 6.59 -8.47
N TYR A 5 -25.98 5.57 -9.25
CA TYR A 5 -24.87 5.52 -10.19
C TYR A 5 -25.19 6.41 -11.40
N LEU A 6 -24.25 7.27 -11.81
CA LEU A 6 -24.35 7.98 -13.08
C LEU A 6 -23.74 7.11 -14.18
N LEU A 7 -24.62 6.73 -15.11
CA LEU A 7 -24.35 6.09 -16.39
C LEU A 7 -23.59 7.07 -17.30
N ILE A 8 -22.47 6.65 -17.90
CA ILE A 8 -22.03 7.20 -19.20
C ILE A 8 -21.90 6.01 -20.14
N ALA A 9 -22.85 5.94 -21.07
CA ALA A 9 -22.80 5.06 -22.23
C ALA A 9 -22.22 5.85 -23.41
N PHE A 10 -21.30 5.24 -24.17
CA PHE A 10 -21.09 5.55 -25.57
C PHE A 10 -21.01 4.24 -26.37
N ILE A 11 -21.89 4.14 -27.37
CA ILE A 11 -21.94 3.11 -28.41
C ILE A 11 -21.38 3.76 -29.68
N THR A 12 -20.42 3.12 -30.37
CA THR A 12 -20.48 2.71 -31.80
C THR A 12 -19.11 2.24 -32.32
N MET A 13 -19.03 0.94 -32.57
CA MET A 13 -18.45 0.20 -33.72
C MET A 13 -17.42 0.86 -34.68
N SER A 14 -16.27 0.17 -34.77
CA SER A 14 -15.63 -0.41 -35.99
C SER A 14 -14.33 0.20 -36.58
N PHE A 15 -13.39 -0.73 -36.85
CA PHE A 15 -12.12 -0.70 -37.62
C PHE A 15 -10.91 0.00 -36.94
N PHE A 16 -9.90 -0.69 -36.37
CA PHE A 16 -8.92 -1.59 -37.00
C PHE A 16 -8.16 -2.45 -35.96
N VAL A 17 -7.75 -3.65 -36.38
CA VAL A 17 -7.17 -4.78 -35.62
C VAL A 17 -5.69 -4.98 -35.97
N THR A 18 -4.98 -5.76 -35.14
CA THR A 18 -3.77 -6.60 -35.35
C THR A 18 -2.47 -6.06 -34.69
N HIS A 19 -1.69 -6.73 -33.82
CA HIS A 19 -1.27 -8.15 -33.73
C HIS A 19 -0.76 -8.62 -32.32
N ALA A 20 -1.17 -8.04 -31.18
CA ALA A 20 -0.83 -8.66 -29.89
C ALA A 20 -1.87 -9.75 -29.58
N GLN A 21 -1.42 -11.02 -29.51
CA GLN A 21 -2.21 -12.24 -29.22
C GLN A 21 -3.06 -12.88 -30.35
N ASP A 22 -2.59 -12.90 -31.61
CA ASP A 22 -3.27 -13.68 -32.68
C ASP A 22 -3.44 -15.18 -32.35
N TRP A 23 -2.51 -15.75 -31.59
CA TRP A 23 -2.59 -17.15 -31.18
C TRP A 23 -3.67 -17.39 -30.11
N VAL A 24 -4.00 -16.40 -29.28
CA VAL A 24 -5.07 -16.56 -28.27
C VAL A 24 -6.41 -16.78 -28.97
N ASN A 25 -6.63 -16.13 -30.11
CA ASN A 25 -7.82 -16.35 -30.94
C ASN A 25 -7.92 -17.77 -31.54
N LYS A 26 -6.84 -18.57 -31.49
CA LYS A 26 -6.83 -19.99 -31.88
C LYS A 26 -7.48 -20.87 -30.81
N TYR A 27 -7.51 -20.40 -29.57
CA TYR A 27 -8.00 -21.13 -28.40
C TYR A 27 -9.31 -20.50 -27.92
N ASN A 28 -10.20 -21.33 -27.39
CA ASN A 28 -11.47 -20.89 -26.83
C ASN A 28 -11.27 -20.16 -25.50
N SER A 29 -10.28 -20.59 -24.71
CA SER A 29 -9.94 -20.07 -23.38
C SER A 29 -8.43 -20.12 -23.15
N VAL A 30 -7.90 -19.17 -22.37
CA VAL A 30 -6.48 -19.08 -22.01
C VAL A 30 -6.37 -18.59 -20.57
N TYR A 31 -5.59 -19.29 -19.75
CA TYR A 31 -5.26 -18.88 -18.37
C TYR A 31 -4.05 -17.96 -18.33
N ASP A 32 -3.84 -17.31 -17.19
CA ASP A 32 -2.62 -16.55 -16.93
C ASP A 32 -1.40 -17.48 -16.96
N PHE A 33 -0.24 -16.92 -17.26
CA PHE A 33 0.98 -17.71 -17.25
C PHE A 33 1.46 -17.96 -15.83
N SER A 34 1.75 -19.22 -15.54
CA SER A 34 2.46 -19.62 -14.32
C SER A 34 3.67 -20.46 -14.67
N GLU A 35 4.81 -20.12 -14.04
CA GLU A 35 6.12 -20.76 -14.25
C GLU A 35 6.53 -21.00 -15.72
N GLY A 36 6.08 -20.14 -16.63
CA GLY A 36 6.45 -20.19 -18.05
C GLY A 36 5.44 -20.86 -18.98
N LEU A 37 4.34 -21.42 -18.46
CA LEU A 37 3.31 -22.10 -19.24
C LEU A 37 1.91 -21.55 -18.88
N ALA A 38 1.00 -21.51 -19.85
CA ALA A 38 -0.41 -21.17 -19.62
C ALA A 38 -1.29 -22.31 -20.11
N GLY A 39 -2.35 -22.60 -19.35
CA GLY A 39 -3.42 -23.48 -19.79
C GLY A 39 -4.16 -22.88 -20.97
N VAL A 40 -4.39 -23.65 -22.02
CA VAL A 40 -5.18 -23.23 -23.19
C VAL A 40 -6.18 -24.29 -23.58
N GLU A 41 -7.32 -23.86 -24.10
CA GLU A 41 -8.42 -24.75 -24.49
C GLU A 41 -8.71 -24.69 -25.98
N THR A 42 -8.79 -25.84 -26.65
CA THR A 42 -9.33 -25.94 -28.01
C THR A 42 -10.05 -27.27 -28.18
N ASN A 43 -11.16 -27.28 -28.92
CA ASN A 43 -12.00 -28.48 -29.11
C ASN A 43 -12.39 -29.16 -27.78
N ASP A 44 -12.80 -28.37 -26.79
CA ASP A 44 -13.21 -28.82 -25.46
C ASP A 44 -12.13 -29.62 -24.72
N LYS A 45 -10.86 -29.38 -25.04
CA LYS A 45 -9.70 -29.98 -24.40
C LYS A 45 -8.65 -28.94 -24.05
N TRP A 46 -8.05 -29.13 -22.89
CA TRP A 46 -6.99 -28.30 -22.37
C TRP A 46 -5.61 -28.89 -22.63
N GLY A 47 -4.67 -27.99 -22.88
CA GLY A 47 -3.25 -28.24 -23.01
C GLY A 47 -2.48 -27.08 -22.39
N PHE A 48 -1.19 -27.02 -22.69
CA PHE A 48 -0.36 -25.90 -22.26
C PHE A 48 0.47 -25.38 -23.41
N VAL A 49 0.49 -24.07 -23.53
CA VAL A 49 1.41 -23.37 -24.40
C VAL A 49 2.51 -22.78 -23.55
N ASN A 50 3.73 -22.71 -24.11
CA ASN A 50 4.67 -21.72 -23.62
C ASN A 50 4.12 -20.35 -23.96
N LYS A 51 4.84 -19.35 -23.51
CA LYS A 51 4.31 -18.01 -23.65
C LYS A 51 4.07 -17.65 -25.15
N SER A 52 4.85 -18.19 -26.10
CA SER A 52 4.77 -17.95 -27.58
C SER A 52 3.48 -18.42 -28.25
N GLY A 53 2.54 -18.98 -27.50
CA GLY A 53 1.40 -19.70 -28.05
C GLY A 53 1.80 -21.04 -28.68
N LYS A 54 3.08 -21.43 -28.62
CA LYS A 54 3.54 -22.74 -29.06
C LYS A 54 3.09 -23.77 -28.04
N GLU A 55 2.31 -24.71 -28.54
CA GLU A 55 1.89 -25.89 -27.79
C GLU A 55 3.12 -26.65 -27.27
N VAL A 56 3.24 -26.75 -25.95
CA VAL A 56 4.24 -27.56 -25.25
C VAL A 56 3.61 -28.88 -24.81
N ILE A 57 2.37 -28.81 -24.34
CA ILE A 57 1.57 -29.95 -23.94
C ILE A 57 0.30 -29.93 -24.78
N PRO A 58 0.07 -30.94 -25.63
CA PRO A 58 -1.09 -30.97 -26.50
C PRO A 58 -2.42 -30.84 -25.76
N CYS A 59 -3.39 -30.18 -26.40
CA CYS A 59 -4.74 -30.06 -25.89
C CYS A 59 -5.45 -31.42 -25.90
N LYS A 60 -5.37 -32.14 -24.79
CA LYS A 60 -5.87 -33.51 -24.63
C LYS A 60 -6.52 -33.78 -23.27
N TYR A 61 -6.40 -32.84 -22.34
CA TYR A 61 -6.95 -32.95 -20.98
C TYR A 61 -8.35 -32.38 -20.93
N ASP A 62 -9.17 -32.85 -20.00
CA ASP A 62 -10.53 -32.33 -19.80
C ASP A 62 -10.50 -30.95 -19.12
N ASN A 63 -9.56 -30.74 -18.20
CA ASN A 63 -9.27 -29.47 -17.53
C ASN A 63 -7.80 -29.43 -17.08
N VAL A 64 -7.34 -28.24 -16.68
CA VAL A 64 -5.99 -28.01 -16.14
C VAL A 64 -6.00 -26.98 -15.00
N TYR A 65 -4.98 -27.03 -14.15
CA TYR A 65 -4.59 -25.94 -13.25
C TYR A 65 -3.23 -25.37 -13.64
N ASP A 66 -2.91 -24.19 -13.11
CA ASP A 66 -1.62 -23.55 -13.33
C ASP A 66 -0.45 -24.38 -12.80
N PHE A 67 0.71 -24.22 -13.45
CA PHE A 67 1.94 -24.79 -12.93
C PHE A 67 2.30 -24.17 -11.58
N SER A 68 2.66 -24.99 -10.62
CA SER A 68 3.26 -24.57 -9.37
C SER A 68 4.30 -25.59 -8.91
N GLU A 69 5.46 -25.08 -8.54
CA GLU A 69 6.66 -25.81 -8.19
C GLU A 69 7.07 -26.93 -9.16
N GLY A 70 6.88 -26.69 -10.46
CA GLY A 70 7.26 -27.59 -11.55
C GLY A 70 6.21 -28.61 -11.98
N LEU A 71 5.03 -28.65 -11.36
CA LEU A 71 3.93 -29.56 -11.70
C LEU A 71 2.62 -28.79 -11.92
N ALA A 72 1.77 -29.29 -12.81
CA ALA A 72 0.42 -28.78 -13.03
C ALA A 72 -0.62 -29.89 -12.88
N GLY A 73 -1.75 -29.55 -12.26
CA GLY A 73 -2.92 -30.43 -12.21
C GLY A 73 -3.51 -30.59 -13.60
N VAL A 74 -3.81 -31.82 -14.00
CA VAL A 74 -4.47 -32.14 -15.27
C VAL A 74 -5.61 -33.13 -15.04
N GLU A 75 -6.71 -32.98 -15.76
CA GLU A 75 -7.86 -33.87 -15.67
C GLU A 75 -7.98 -34.75 -16.92
N THR A 76 -8.30 -36.03 -16.74
CA THR A 76 -8.67 -36.96 -17.82
C THR A 76 -9.67 -37.98 -17.30
N ASN A 77 -10.78 -38.16 -18.00
CA ASN A 77 -11.88 -39.06 -17.63
C ASN A 77 -12.40 -38.79 -16.21
N ASP A 78 -12.70 -37.52 -15.91
CA ASP A 78 -13.20 -37.05 -14.60
C ASP A 78 -12.26 -37.37 -13.42
N LYS A 79 -10.96 -37.50 -13.70
CA LYS A 79 -9.92 -37.75 -12.70
C LYS A 79 -8.72 -36.84 -12.90
N TRP A 80 -8.25 -36.29 -11.79
CA TRP A 80 -7.10 -35.40 -11.72
C TRP A 80 -5.81 -36.15 -11.41
N GLY A 81 -4.73 -35.69 -12.04
CA GLY A 81 -3.35 -36.10 -11.84
C GLY A 81 -2.41 -34.91 -12.00
N PHE A 82 -1.11 -35.15 -12.14
CA PHE A 82 -0.13 -34.09 -12.33
C PHE A 82 0.88 -34.43 -13.42
N VAL A 83 1.20 -33.43 -14.24
CA VAL A 83 2.24 -33.48 -15.25
C VAL A 83 3.35 -32.50 -14.93
N ASN A 84 4.56 -32.80 -15.39
CA ASN A 84 5.66 -31.83 -15.39
C ASN A 84 5.57 -30.90 -16.61
N LYS A 85 6.50 -29.93 -16.69
CA LYS A 85 6.56 -28.96 -17.79
C LYS A 85 6.79 -29.56 -19.18
N SER A 86 7.19 -30.82 -19.28
CA SER A 86 7.31 -31.53 -20.58
C SER A 86 6.03 -32.28 -20.97
N GLY A 87 4.96 -32.18 -20.18
CA GLY A 87 3.73 -32.95 -20.35
C GLY A 87 3.84 -34.42 -19.98
N LYS A 88 4.93 -34.82 -19.31
CA LYS A 88 5.08 -36.17 -18.79
C LYS A 88 4.25 -36.30 -17.51
N GLU A 89 3.40 -37.30 -17.47
CA GLU A 89 2.67 -37.67 -16.26
C GLU A 89 3.65 -38.06 -15.14
N VAL A 90 3.53 -37.39 -14.00
CA VAL A 90 4.31 -37.65 -12.78
C VAL A 90 3.43 -38.32 -11.73
N ILE A 91 2.18 -37.87 -11.63
CA ILE A 91 1.17 -38.44 -10.73
C ILE A 91 -0.04 -38.83 -11.60
N PRO A 92 -0.42 -40.12 -11.64
CA PRO A 92 -1.51 -40.58 -12.49
C PRO A 92 -2.85 -39.90 -12.19
N CYS A 93 -3.66 -39.70 -13.24
CA CYS A 93 -5.02 -39.19 -13.14
C CYS A 93 -5.93 -40.19 -12.42
N LYS A 94 -6.06 -40.04 -11.10
CA LYS A 94 -6.85 -40.95 -10.24
C LYS A 94 -7.61 -40.25 -9.11
N TYR A 95 -7.38 -38.95 -8.93
CA TYR A 95 -8.00 -38.15 -7.87
C TYR A 95 -9.31 -37.53 -8.36
N ASP A 96 -10.25 -37.31 -7.47
CA ASP A 96 -11.51 -36.62 -7.77
C ASP A 96 -11.31 -35.12 -7.99
N ASP A 97 -10.29 -34.54 -7.37
CA ASP A 97 -9.93 -33.11 -7.44
C ASP A 97 -8.51 -32.89 -6.89
N VAL A 98 -7.87 -31.76 -7.20
CA VAL A 98 -6.53 -31.40 -6.72
C VAL A 98 -6.35 -29.90 -6.50
N TYR A 99 -5.43 -29.52 -5.63
CA TYR A 99 -4.87 -28.16 -5.56
C TYR A 99 -3.47 -28.12 -6.17
N VAL A 100 -3.00 -26.92 -6.52
CA VAL A 100 -1.62 -26.71 -6.97
C VAL A 100 -0.62 -27.03 -5.86
N PHE A 101 0.62 -27.37 -6.23
CA PHE A 101 1.68 -27.62 -5.26
C PHE A 101 2.03 -26.33 -4.50
N SER A 102 2.22 -26.46 -3.19
CA SER A 102 2.77 -25.41 -2.32
C SER A 102 3.62 -26.05 -1.23
N GLU A 103 4.82 -25.52 -1.06
CA GLU A 103 5.86 -26.00 -0.16
C GLU A 103 6.17 -27.51 -0.28
N GLY A 104 6.13 -28.04 -1.49
CA GLY A 104 6.45 -29.43 -1.80
C GLY A 104 5.29 -30.43 -1.69
N LEU A 105 4.09 -29.99 -1.29
CA LEU A 105 2.89 -30.83 -1.16
C LEU A 105 1.71 -30.26 -1.96
N ALA A 106 0.81 -31.12 -2.39
CA ALA A 106 -0.45 -30.73 -3.05
C ALA A 106 -1.63 -31.42 -2.38
N GLY A 107 -2.72 -30.68 -2.17
CA GLY A 107 -3.98 -31.24 -1.74
C GLY A 107 -4.58 -32.11 -2.85
N VAL A 108 -5.03 -33.32 -2.52
CA VAL A 108 -5.67 -34.23 -3.47
C VAL A 108 -6.92 -34.82 -2.86
N LYS A 109 -7.96 -34.99 -3.67
CA LYS A 109 -9.24 -35.54 -3.23
C LYS A 109 -9.43 -36.95 -3.78
N MET A 110 -9.82 -37.90 -2.94
CA MET A 110 -10.12 -39.27 -3.36
C MET A 110 -11.30 -39.81 -2.55
N ASN A 111 -12.27 -40.41 -3.23
CA ASN A 111 -13.54 -40.86 -2.66
C ASN A 111 -14.25 -39.75 -1.87
N GLY A 112 -14.21 -38.52 -2.39
CA GLY A 112 -14.84 -37.35 -1.79
C GLY A 112 -14.12 -36.76 -0.57
N LYS A 113 -12.94 -37.27 -0.19
CA LYS A 113 -12.14 -36.77 0.94
C LYS A 113 -10.78 -36.25 0.50
N TRP A 114 -10.31 -35.18 1.12
CA TRP A 114 -9.02 -34.55 0.86
C TRP A 114 -7.90 -35.13 1.73
N GLY A 115 -6.71 -35.20 1.15
CA GLY A 115 -5.42 -35.53 1.75
C GLY A 115 -4.31 -34.77 1.04
N PHE A 116 -3.05 -35.17 1.22
CA PHE A 116 -1.90 -34.51 0.60
C PHE A 116 -0.88 -35.50 0.05
N VAL A 117 -0.32 -35.19 -1.12
CA VAL A 117 0.77 -35.94 -1.76
C VAL A 117 2.00 -35.06 -1.93
N ASN A 118 3.17 -35.69 -1.98
CA ASN A 118 4.39 -35.02 -2.42
C ASN A 118 4.53 -35.03 -3.95
N LYS A 119 5.60 -34.42 -4.46
CA LYS A 119 5.89 -34.32 -5.91
C LYS A 119 6.10 -35.67 -6.63
N SER A 120 6.34 -36.76 -5.90
CA SER A 120 6.41 -38.10 -6.48
C SER A 120 5.07 -38.84 -6.48
N GLY A 121 4.00 -38.20 -6.02
CA GLY A 121 2.68 -38.81 -5.85
C GLY A 121 2.56 -39.73 -4.63
N LYS A 122 3.55 -39.71 -3.72
CA LYS A 122 3.45 -40.43 -2.45
C LYS A 122 2.50 -39.68 -1.55
N GLU A 123 1.47 -40.37 -1.08
CA GLU A 123 0.55 -39.87 -0.06
C GLU A 123 1.30 -39.65 1.25
N ILE A 124 1.29 -38.41 1.72
CA ILE A 124 1.90 -37.99 2.99
C ILE A 124 0.81 -37.88 4.06
N VAL A 125 -0.35 -37.35 3.68
CA VAL A 125 -1.51 -37.23 4.56
C VAL A 125 -2.68 -37.94 3.90
N LEU A 126 -3.28 -38.89 4.64
CA LEU A 126 -4.34 -39.71 4.10
C LEU A 126 -5.58 -38.89 3.70
N CYS A 127 -6.24 -39.28 2.61
CA CYS A 127 -7.51 -38.69 2.17
C CYS A 127 -8.64 -38.98 3.17
N LYS A 128 -8.83 -38.09 4.16
CA LYS A 128 -9.84 -38.24 5.23
C LYS A 128 -10.57 -36.95 5.57
N TYR A 129 -10.11 -35.81 5.07
CA TYR A 129 -10.65 -34.49 5.39
C TYR A 129 -11.80 -34.12 4.44
N ASP A 130 -12.75 -33.32 4.91
CA ASP A 130 -13.84 -32.77 4.11
C ASP A 130 -13.36 -31.64 3.20
N ASP A 131 -12.33 -30.92 3.64
CA ASP A 131 -11.73 -29.78 2.93
C ASP A 131 -10.31 -29.51 3.44
N VAL A 132 -9.48 -28.88 2.63
CA VAL A 132 -8.09 -28.51 2.96
C VAL A 132 -7.69 -27.20 2.27
N TRP A 133 -6.70 -26.50 2.81
CA TRP A 133 -6.00 -25.40 2.11
C TRP A 133 -4.57 -25.80 1.77
N SER A 134 -3.93 -25.07 0.84
CA SER A 134 -2.52 -25.24 0.51
C SER A 134 -1.62 -24.97 1.73
N PHE A 135 -0.45 -25.60 1.74
CA PHE A 135 0.56 -25.34 2.77
C PHE A 135 1.11 -23.92 2.67
N LEU A 136 1.26 -23.27 3.83
CA LEU A 136 1.92 -21.99 4.01
C LEU A 136 2.64 -21.99 5.37
N ASP A 137 3.91 -21.60 5.39
CA ASP A 137 4.79 -21.62 6.55
C ASP A 137 4.82 -22.98 7.28
N GLY A 138 4.77 -24.07 6.51
CA GLY A 138 4.86 -25.44 7.03
C GLY A 138 3.55 -26.05 7.57
N LEU A 139 2.44 -25.31 7.53
CA LEU A 139 1.15 -25.76 8.04
C LEU A 139 0.06 -25.69 6.95
N ALA A 140 -0.95 -26.55 7.06
CA ALA A 140 -2.14 -26.53 6.22
C ALA A 140 -3.42 -26.62 7.06
N ASN A 141 -4.42 -25.85 6.66
CA ASN A 141 -5.75 -25.87 7.23
C ASN A 141 -6.47 -27.12 6.74
N VAL A 142 -7.10 -27.86 7.65
CA VAL A 142 -7.82 -29.09 7.32
C VAL A 142 -9.18 -29.11 8.01
N LYS A 143 -10.18 -29.68 7.36
CA LYS A 143 -11.56 -29.73 7.86
C LYS A 143 -12.04 -31.17 8.00
N ILE A 144 -12.66 -31.54 9.11
CA ILE A 144 -13.35 -32.82 9.26
C ILE A 144 -14.63 -32.64 10.08
N ASN A 145 -15.71 -33.26 9.64
CA ASN A 145 -17.07 -33.12 10.21
C ASN A 145 -17.49 -31.65 10.36
N GLY A 146 -17.16 -30.82 9.37
CA GLY A 146 -17.48 -29.41 9.36
C GLY A 146 -16.60 -28.51 10.25
N LYS A 147 -15.62 -29.07 10.98
CA LYS A 147 -14.72 -28.33 11.87
C LYS A 147 -13.31 -28.25 11.32
N TRP A 148 -12.67 -27.11 11.50
CA TRP A 148 -11.32 -26.80 11.04
C TRP A 148 -10.24 -27.02 12.12
N GLY A 149 -9.05 -27.40 11.66
CA GLY A 149 -7.81 -27.57 12.42
C GLY A 149 -6.58 -27.41 11.52
N PHE A 150 -5.40 -27.79 12.02
CA PHE A 150 -4.13 -27.64 11.31
C PHE A 150 -3.30 -28.92 11.35
N VAL A 151 -2.61 -29.22 10.24
CA VAL A 151 -1.61 -30.28 10.15
C VAL A 151 -0.27 -29.70 9.68
N ASP A 152 0.82 -30.35 10.07
CA ASP A 152 2.15 -30.08 9.52
C ASP A 152 2.41 -30.88 8.23
N LYS A 153 3.57 -30.62 7.60
CA LYS A 153 4.03 -31.30 6.38
C LYS A 153 4.22 -32.82 6.52
N THR A 154 4.21 -33.36 7.73
CA THR A 154 4.26 -34.81 7.98
C THR A 154 2.87 -35.43 8.10
N GLY A 155 1.81 -34.60 8.12
CA GLY A 155 0.44 -35.01 8.40
C GLY A 155 0.12 -35.12 9.88
N LYS A 156 1.04 -34.72 10.76
CA LYS A 156 0.78 -34.66 12.19
C LYS A 156 -0.18 -33.52 12.45
N GLU A 157 -1.26 -33.83 13.16
CA GLU A 157 -2.20 -32.83 13.65
C GLU A 157 -1.50 -31.95 14.68
N ILE A 158 -1.43 -30.65 14.37
CA ILE A 158 -0.92 -29.61 15.26
C ILE A 158 -2.07 -29.07 16.09
N THR A 159 -3.19 -28.79 15.43
CA THR A 159 -4.41 -28.30 16.07
C THR A 159 -5.58 -29.19 15.67
N PRO A 160 -6.31 -29.79 16.62
CA PRO A 160 -7.43 -30.65 16.31
C PRO A 160 -8.54 -29.91 15.57
N CYS A 161 -9.24 -30.63 14.69
CA CYS A 161 -10.38 -30.10 13.96
C CYS A 161 -11.59 -29.89 14.88
N LYS A 162 -11.65 -28.74 15.54
CA LYS A 162 -12.71 -28.38 16.50
C LYS A 162 -13.28 -26.98 16.30
N TYR A 163 -12.67 -26.16 15.45
CA TYR A 163 -13.04 -24.77 15.24
C TYR A 163 -14.06 -24.65 14.10
N ASP A 164 -15.01 -23.73 14.23
CA ASP A 164 -15.97 -23.41 13.16
C ASP A 164 -15.32 -22.58 12.04
N ASP A 165 -14.24 -21.88 12.35
CA ASP A 165 -13.47 -21.05 11.41
C ASP A 165 -12.02 -20.90 11.89
N ILE A 166 -11.09 -20.78 10.95
CA ILE A 166 -9.67 -20.53 11.20
C ILE A 166 -9.08 -19.64 10.11
N MET A 167 -8.14 -18.77 10.49
CA MET A 167 -7.34 -17.96 9.56
C MET A 167 -5.94 -18.55 9.42
N SER A 168 -5.21 -18.14 8.37
CA SER A 168 -3.79 -18.47 8.24
C SER A 168 -2.98 -17.86 9.38
N PHE A 169 -1.84 -18.49 9.68
CA PHE A 169 -0.90 -17.94 10.65
C PHE A 169 -0.31 -16.61 10.16
N SER A 170 -0.21 -15.67 11.08
CA SER A 170 0.53 -14.41 10.90
C SER A 170 1.22 -14.11 12.22
N ASP A 171 2.52 -13.77 12.17
CA ASP A 171 3.28 -13.43 13.37
C ASP A 171 3.29 -14.53 14.46
N GLY A 172 3.13 -15.80 14.04
CA GLY A 172 3.12 -16.99 14.91
C GLY A 172 1.77 -17.30 15.56
N LEU A 173 0.69 -16.62 15.19
CA LEU A 173 -0.66 -16.82 15.70
C LEU A 173 -1.68 -16.98 14.57
N ALA A 174 -2.69 -17.81 14.78
CA ALA A 174 -3.84 -17.95 13.88
C ALA A 174 -5.14 -17.64 14.63
N ALA A 175 -5.98 -16.78 14.06
CA ALA A 175 -7.31 -16.51 14.61
C ALA A 175 -8.20 -17.73 14.41
N VAL A 176 -8.97 -18.08 15.44
CA VAL A 176 -9.84 -19.25 15.46
C VAL A 176 -11.22 -18.90 16.04
N ARG A 177 -12.27 -19.62 15.64
CA ARG A 177 -13.63 -19.38 16.11
C ARG A 177 -14.34 -20.66 16.55
N ILE A 178 -15.09 -20.60 17.65
CA ILE A 178 -16.06 -21.62 18.08
C ILE A 178 -17.41 -20.94 18.30
N GLY A 179 -18.44 -21.36 17.57
CA GLY A 179 -19.72 -20.66 17.50
C GLY A 179 -19.52 -19.22 17.02
N LEU A 180 -19.93 -18.26 17.86
CA LEU A 180 -19.72 -16.82 17.62
C LEU A 180 -18.50 -16.25 18.37
N LYS A 181 -17.72 -17.10 19.05
CA LYS A 181 -16.62 -16.68 19.91
C LYS A 181 -15.27 -16.88 19.25
N HIS A 182 -14.42 -15.88 19.34
CA HIS A 182 -13.12 -15.81 18.70
C HIS A 182 -11.99 -15.98 19.72
N GLY A 183 -10.86 -16.52 19.26
CA GLY A 183 -9.62 -16.73 20.01
C GLY A 183 -8.42 -16.83 19.07
N PHE A 184 -7.27 -17.24 19.62
CA PHE A 184 -6.04 -17.50 18.86
C PHE A 184 -5.34 -18.77 19.33
N VAL A 185 -4.73 -19.46 18.38
CA VAL A 185 -3.79 -20.56 18.61
C VAL A 185 -2.39 -20.16 18.14
N ASP A 186 -1.36 -20.72 18.77
CA ASP A 186 0.02 -20.61 18.29
C ASP A 186 0.37 -21.73 17.30
N ASN A 187 1.58 -21.67 16.71
CA ASN A 187 2.08 -22.67 15.75
C ASN A 187 2.27 -24.08 16.34
N THR A 188 2.11 -24.26 17.65
CA THR A 188 2.10 -25.58 18.30
C THR A 188 0.69 -26.13 18.46
N GLY A 189 -0.32 -25.35 18.06
CA GLY A 189 -1.75 -25.64 18.21
C GLY A 189 -2.27 -25.39 19.62
N LYS A 190 -1.46 -24.77 20.48
CA LYS A 190 -1.90 -24.36 21.81
C LYS A 190 -2.76 -23.11 21.67
N GLU A 191 -3.92 -23.15 22.30
CA GLU A 191 -4.79 -21.97 22.44
C GLU A 191 -4.12 -20.96 23.39
N VAL A 192 -3.69 -19.83 22.85
CA VAL A 192 -3.09 -18.72 23.62
C VAL A 192 -4.14 -17.70 24.05
N ILE A 193 -5.16 -17.49 23.22
CA ILE A 193 -6.32 -16.67 23.54
C ILE A 193 -7.55 -17.55 23.38
N SER A 194 -8.26 -17.79 24.47
CA SER A 194 -9.40 -18.69 24.42
C SER A 194 -10.57 -18.15 23.60
N CYS A 195 -11.32 -19.05 22.96
CA CYS A 195 -12.52 -18.71 22.19
C CYS A 195 -13.68 -18.24 23.09
N LYS A 196 -13.56 -17.04 23.64
CA LYS A 196 -14.56 -16.43 24.55
C LYS A 196 -14.99 -15.03 24.13
N TYR A 197 -14.22 -14.37 23.27
CA TYR A 197 -14.46 -13.00 22.84
C TYR A 197 -15.49 -12.96 21.72
N ASP A 198 -16.41 -12.00 21.77
CA ASP A 198 -17.40 -11.77 20.71
C ASP A 198 -16.74 -11.31 19.40
N TYR A 199 -15.65 -10.56 19.52
CA TYR A 199 -14.88 -10.04 18.41
C TYR A 199 -13.41 -9.92 18.80
N ILE A 200 -12.50 -10.12 17.86
CA ILE A 200 -11.08 -9.82 18.00
C ILE A 200 -10.58 -9.18 16.70
N ASP A 201 -9.78 -8.13 16.82
CA ASP A 201 -9.18 -7.39 15.71
C ASP A 201 -7.78 -7.95 15.34
N GLU A 202 -7.00 -7.22 14.56
CA GLU A 202 -5.61 -7.51 14.25
C GLU A 202 -4.65 -6.98 15.34
N PHE A 203 -3.49 -7.61 15.47
CA PHE A 203 -2.46 -7.14 16.38
C PHE A 203 -1.86 -5.82 15.90
N SER A 204 -1.81 -4.82 16.77
CA SER A 204 -1.05 -3.58 16.59
C SER A 204 -0.10 -3.37 17.76
N GLU A 205 1.18 -3.15 17.45
CA GLU A 205 2.26 -2.99 18.42
C GLU A 205 2.31 -4.11 19.50
N GLY A 206 1.87 -5.34 19.18
CA GLY A 206 1.89 -6.48 20.09
C GLY A 206 0.68 -6.63 21.02
N LEU A 207 -0.34 -5.77 20.87
CA LEU A 207 -1.64 -5.87 21.54
C LEU A 207 -2.75 -6.06 20.51
N VAL A 208 -3.86 -6.68 20.90
CA VAL A 208 -5.02 -6.85 20.04
C VAL A 208 -6.28 -6.39 20.75
N ALA A 209 -7.14 -5.67 20.04
CA ALA A 209 -8.44 -5.25 20.54
C ALA A 209 -9.38 -6.46 20.60
N VAL A 210 -10.05 -6.63 21.73
CA VAL A 210 -10.99 -7.73 21.95
C VAL A 210 -12.31 -7.19 22.50
N SER A 211 -13.42 -7.84 22.15
CA SER A 211 -14.74 -7.51 22.68
C SER A 211 -15.32 -8.69 23.47
N LEU A 212 -15.87 -8.40 24.64
CA LEU A 212 -16.56 -9.35 25.51
C LEU A 212 -17.82 -8.69 26.08
N ASN A 213 -18.98 -9.30 25.84
CA ASN A 213 -20.30 -8.83 26.27
C ASN A 213 -20.60 -7.39 25.83
N GLY A 214 -20.21 -7.05 24.59
CA GLY A 214 -20.41 -5.71 24.02
C GLY A 214 -19.50 -4.63 24.60
N LYS A 215 -18.47 -5.00 25.35
CA LYS A 215 -17.43 -4.10 25.85
C LYS A 215 -16.08 -4.49 25.29
N SER A 216 -15.23 -3.50 25.05
CA SER A 216 -13.93 -3.67 24.41
C SER A 216 -12.77 -3.40 25.36
N GLY A 217 -11.67 -4.09 25.11
CA GLY A 217 -10.42 -4.02 25.85
C GLY A 217 -9.26 -4.53 25.00
N PHE A 218 -8.13 -4.85 25.62
CA PHE A 218 -6.92 -5.32 24.94
C PHE A 218 -6.27 -6.47 25.67
N VAL A 219 -5.78 -7.44 24.90
CA VAL A 219 -4.93 -8.52 25.37
C VAL A 219 -3.60 -8.51 24.62
N ASP A 220 -2.56 -9.08 25.21
CA ASP A 220 -1.28 -9.30 24.52
C ASP A 220 -1.29 -10.62 23.72
N LYS A 221 -0.17 -10.91 23.03
CA LYS A 221 0.01 -12.14 22.24
C LYS A 221 -0.10 -13.44 23.06
N THR A 222 -0.01 -13.36 24.39
CA THR A 222 -0.17 -14.51 25.30
C THR A 222 -1.61 -14.68 25.80
N GLY A 223 -2.50 -13.75 25.42
CA GLY A 223 -3.87 -13.67 25.91
C GLY A 223 -4.01 -13.11 27.31
N LYS A 224 -2.93 -12.52 27.86
CA LYS A 224 -3.03 -11.76 29.10
C LYS A 224 -3.79 -10.48 28.84
N GLU A 225 -4.81 -10.24 29.66
CA GLU A 225 -5.54 -8.98 29.67
C GLU A 225 -4.62 -7.84 30.11
N ILE A 226 -4.48 -6.85 29.23
CA ILE A 226 -3.72 -5.61 29.48
C ILE A 226 -4.70 -4.49 29.80
N VAL A 227 -5.78 -4.39 29.01
CA VAL A 227 -6.87 -3.44 29.25
C VAL A 227 -8.17 -4.23 29.40
N PRO A 228 -8.89 -4.12 30.52
CA PRO A 228 -10.12 -4.87 30.73
C PRO A 228 -11.21 -4.48 29.72
N CYS A 229 -12.06 -5.43 29.36
CA CYS A 229 -13.24 -5.20 28.52
C CYS A 229 -14.30 -4.39 29.27
N LYS A 230 -14.09 -3.08 29.40
CA LYS A 230 -15.00 -2.14 30.09
C LYS A 230 -15.45 -0.98 29.20
N TYR A 231 -14.77 -0.73 28.09
CA TYR A 231 -15.04 0.39 27.20
C TYR A 231 -16.14 0.05 26.20
N ASP A 232 -16.88 1.05 25.73
CA ASP A 232 -17.87 0.86 24.66
C ASP A 232 -17.19 0.62 23.32
N ASP A 233 -16.01 1.20 23.12
CA ASP A 233 -15.23 1.11 21.90
C ASP A 233 -13.75 1.41 22.18
N VAL A 234 -12.86 0.87 21.34
CA VAL A 234 -11.41 1.09 21.41
C VAL A 234 -10.81 1.22 20.01
N GLY A 235 -9.83 2.09 19.84
CA GLY A 235 -9.06 2.23 18.60
C GLY A 235 -7.73 1.49 18.65
N ASN A 236 -7.08 1.29 17.51
CA ASN A 236 -5.79 0.59 17.45
C ASN A 236 -4.67 1.32 18.19
N PHE A 237 -3.74 0.53 18.73
CA PHE A 237 -2.50 1.06 19.29
C PHE A 237 -1.66 1.73 18.20
N SER A 238 -1.16 2.92 18.49
CA SER A 238 -0.23 3.68 17.65
C SER A 238 0.58 4.62 18.51
N LYS A 239 1.90 4.62 18.34
CA LYS A 239 2.87 5.39 19.14
C LYS A 239 2.76 5.09 20.64
N GLY A 240 2.42 3.85 21.00
CA GLY A 240 2.28 3.41 22.39
C GLY A 240 0.98 3.75 23.10
N PHE A 241 -0.02 4.29 22.38
CA PHE A 241 -1.32 4.64 22.95
C PHE A 241 -2.48 4.13 22.11
N ALA A 242 -3.65 3.96 22.73
CA ALA A 242 -4.91 3.66 22.06
C ALA A 242 -6.03 4.55 22.61
N ASN A 243 -6.90 5.04 21.72
CA ASN A 243 -8.11 5.75 22.13
C ASN A 243 -9.12 4.75 22.70
N VAL A 244 -9.79 5.15 23.77
CA VAL A 244 -10.84 4.36 24.41
C VAL A 244 -12.09 5.20 24.58
N LYS A 245 -13.27 4.59 24.50
CA LYS A 245 -14.56 5.29 24.61
C LYS A 245 -15.39 4.69 25.72
N LEU A 246 -15.95 5.53 26.59
CA LEU A 246 -16.89 5.13 27.63
C LEU A 246 -17.96 6.19 27.81
N ASN A 247 -19.24 5.81 27.78
CA ASN A 247 -20.39 6.70 27.94
C ASN A 247 -20.36 7.89 26.97
N ASN A 248 -20.00 7.63 25.70
CA ASN A 248 -19.80 8.65 24.66
C ASN A 248 -18.69 9.67 24.91
N LYS A 249 -17.82 9.44 25.89
CA LYS A 249 -16.61 10.24 26.12
C LYS A 249 -15.37 9.44 25.77
N LEU A 250 -14.35 10.13 25.27
CA LEU A 250 -13.07 9.59 24.86
C LEU A 250 -12.03 9.78 25.95
N GLY A 251 -11.12 8.81 26.00
CA GLY A 251 -9.91 8.78 26.82
C GLY A 251 -8.78 8.09 26.05
N LEU A 252 -7.68 7.84 26.74
CA LEU A 252 -6.48 7.24 26.17
C LEU A 252 -5.89 6.25 27.17
N VAL A 253 -5.47 5.09 26.66
CA VAL A 253 -4.71 4.08 27.42
C VAL A 253 -3.32 3.91 26.81
N ASN A 254 -2.34 3.52 27.63
CA ASN A 254 -1.00 3.16 27.17
C ASN A 254 -0.83 1.62 27.08
N LYS A 255 0.34 1.16 26.64
CA LYS A 255 0.63 -0.28 26.47
C LYS A 255 0.73 -1.09 27.77
N THR A 256 0.82 -0.43 28.93
CA THR A 256 0.77 -1.14 30.23
C THR A 256 -0.67 -1.38 30.69
N GLY A 257 -1.64 -0.79 29.98
CA GLY A 257 -3.06 -0.85 30.29
C GLY A 257 -3.57 0.29 31.16
N GLU A 258 -2.69 1.23 31.51
CA GLU A 258 -3.04 2.39 32.31
C GLU A 258 -3.87 3.37 31.49
N GLU A 259 -4.98 3.83 32.09
CA GLU A 259 -5.83 4.91 31.60
C GLU A 259 -5.14 6.26 31.84
N VAL A 260 -4.24 6.61 30.94
CA VAL A 260 -3.44 7.84 31.00
C VAL A 260 -4.28 9.11 30.81
N ILE A 261 -5.39 9.02 30.05
CA ILE A 261 -6.36 10.10 29.89
C ILE A 261 -7.75 9.52 30.18
N PRO A 262 -8.48 10.02 31.19
CA PRO A 262 -9.78 9.46 31.55
C PRO A 262 -10.86 9.76 30.51
N CYS A 263 -11.83 8.87 30.38
CA CYS A 263 -12.97 9.01 29.45
C CYS A 263 -13.96 10.10 29.90
N LYS A 264 -13.59 11.37 29.71
CA LYS A 264 -14.44 12.54 30.02
C LYS A 264 -14.49 13.59 28.92
N TYR A 265 -13.72 13.39 27.85
CA TYR A 265 -13.55 14.35 26.76
C TYR A 265 -14.44 14.02 25.57
N ASP A 266 -14.83 15.04 24.80
CA ASP A 266 -15.57 14.86 23.53
C ASP A 266 -14.62 14.44 22.40
N LYS A 267 -13.38 14.91 22.43
CA LYS A 267 -12.28 14.49 21.54
C LYS A 267 -10.97 14.34 22.32
N VAL A 268 -10.17 13.37 21.92
CA VAL A 268 -8.80 13.12 22.42
C VAL A 268 -7.91 12.82 21.23
N HIS A 269 -6.78 13.53 21.13
CA HIS A 269 -5.77 13.28 20.10
C HIS A 269 -4.63 12.41 20.64
N TYR A 270 -3.84 11.81 19.75
CA TYR A 270 -2.56 11.20 20.15
C TYR A 270 -1.57 12.28 20.61
N PRO A 271 -0.62 11.96 21.50
CA PRO A 271 0.34 12.94 22.00
C PRO A 271 1.17 13.62 20.90
N TRP A 272 1.37 14.93 21.03
CA TRP A 272 2.23 15.79 20.22
C TRP A 272 3.26 16.45 21.15
N GLU A 273 4.55 16.12 20.98
CA GLU A 273 5.63 16.61 21.85
C GLU A 273 5.39 16.41 23.36
N GLY A 274 4.72 15.31 23.73
CA GLY A 274 4.41 14.98 25.13
C GLY A 274 3.14 15.60 25.70
N LEU A 275 2.35 16.30 24.88
CA LEU A 275 1.05 16.86 25.26
C LEU A 275 -0.09 16.25 24.46
N VAL A 276 -1.26 16.16 25.06
CA VAL A 276 -2.47 15.59 24.46
C VAL A 276 -3.49 16.71 24.27
N ALA A 277 -3.89 16.98 23.03
CA ALA A 277 -5.01 17.88 22.75
C ALA A 277 -6.34 17.19 23.06
N VAL A 278 -7.18 17.84 23.85
CA VAL A 278 -8.50 17.34 24.27
C VAL A 278 -9.58 18.41 24.10
N GLU A 279 -10.82 17.97 23.94
CA GLU A 279 -11.99 18.84 23.79
C GLU A 279 -13.07 18.53 24.83
N ILE A 280 -13.68 19.56 25.40
CA ILE A 280 -14.91 19.47 26.20
C ILE A 280 -15.87 20.59 25.74
N ASN A 281 -17.10 20.22 25.37
CA ASN A 281 -18.17 21.16 25.01
C ASN A 281 -17.75 22.17 23.92
N GLY A 282 -17.00 21.72 22.91
CA GLY A 282 -16.51 22.57 21.82
C GLY A 282 -15.34 23.50 22.19
N LYS A 283 -14.76 23.35 23.39
CA LYS A 283 -13.55 24.07 23.81
C LYS A 283 -12.39 23.11 23.93
N HIS A 284 -11.24 23.54 23.41
CA HIS A 284 -10.03 22.77 23.34
C HIS A 284 -9.00 23.21 24.39
N THR A 285 -8.14 22.26 24.78
CA THR A 285 -6.92 22.52 25.54
C THR A 285 -5.87 21.43 25.31
N PHE A 286 -4.70 21.58 25.95
CA PHE A 286 -3.72 20.50 26.07
C PHE A 286 -3.55 20.06 27.52
N VAL A 287 -3.45 18.76 27.71
CA VAL A 287 -3.13 18.10 28.98
C VAL A 287 -1.82 17.33 28.86
N ASP A 288 -1.16 17.05 29.97
CA ASP A 288 -0.01 16.13 29.93
C ASP A 288 -0.46 14.68 29.68
N THR A 289 0.50 13.78 29.49
CA THR A 289 0.24 12.35 29.32
C THR A 289 -0.27 11.65 30.58
N ALA A 290 -0.48 12.36 31.69
CA ALA A 290 -1.17 11.86 32.88
C ALA A 290 -2.59 12.46 33.02
N GLY A 291 -3.04 13.23 32.01
CA GLY A 291 -4.35 13.86 31.99
C GLY A 291 -4.47 15.06 32.92
N LYS A 292 -3.36 15.55 33.47
CA LYS A 292 -3.33 16.77 34.27
C LYS A 292 -3.55 17.96 33.35
N GLU A 293 -4.54 18.76 33.70
CA GLU A 293 -4.78 20.03 33.04
C GLU A 293 -3.60 20.96 33.32
N LEU A 294 -2.84 21.27 32.27
CA LEU A 294 -1.78 22.27 32.32
C LEU A 294 -2.29 23.63 31.81
N ILE A 295 -3.29 23.60 30.93
CA ILE A 295 -3.74 24.76 30.17
C ILE A 295 -5.27 24.87 30.31
N PRO A 296 -5.82 26.05 30.63
CA PRO A 296 -7.27 26.22 30.77
C PRO A 296 -8.06 25.93 29.49
N PHE A 297 -9.22 25.28 29.62
CA PHE A 297 -10.19 25.08 28.53
C PHE A 297 -10.81 26.40 28.07
N LYS A 298 -10.17 27.07 27.10
CA LYS A 298 -10.66 28.35 26.57
C LYS A 298 -10.58 28.48 25.04
N TYR A 299 -9.85 27.60 24.37
CA TYR A 299 -9.59 27.73 22.94
C TYR A 299 -10.76 27.19 22.12
N ASP A 300 -11.08 27.88 21.02
CA ASP A 300 -12.08 27.44 20.05
C ASP A 300 -11.53 26.31 19.17
N ASP A 301 -10.22 26.27 18.96
CA ASP A 301 -9.52 25.24 18.18
C ASP A 301 -8.03 25.23 18.50
N VAL A 302 -7.33 24.13 18.20
CA VAL A 302 -5.89 23.93 18.41
C VAL A 302 -5.22 23.16 17.27
N LYS A 303 -3.99 23.51 16.94
CA LYS A 303 -3.13 22.81 15.97
C LYS A 303 -2.02 22.03 16.69
N ARG A 304 -1.38 21.11 15.96
CA ARG A 304 -0.30 20.26 16.50
C ARG A 304 0.90 21.11 16.91
N PHE A 305 1.58 20.69 18.00
CA PHE A 305 2.89 21.22 18.34
C PHE A 305 3.90 20.94 17.22
N SER A 306 4.74 21.94 16.95
CA SER A 306 5.90 21.87 16.07
C SER A 306 6.92 22.89 16.56
N GLU A 307 8.17 22.46 16.74
CA GLU A 307 9.26 23.31 17.26
C GLU A 307 8.91 23.97 18.62
N GLY A 308 8.17 23.24 19.48
CA GLY A 308 7.80 23.70 20.81
C GLY A 308 6.63 24.69 20.87
N LEU A 309 6.02 25.04 19.73
CA LEU A 309 4.86 25.95 19.67
C LEU A 309 3.65 25.27 19.02
N ALA A 310 2.45 25.61 19.50
CA ALA A 310 1.19 25.15 18.92
C ALA A 310 0.27 26.33 18.62
N GLY A 311 -0.38 26.27 17.47
CA GLY A 311 -1.41 27.24 17.09
C GLY A 311 -2.67 27.06 17.93
N VAL A 312 -3.22 28.15 18.46
CA VAL A 312 -4.47 28.15 19.22
C VAL A 312 -5.42 29.23 18.73
N LYS A 313 -6.72 28.99 18.82
CA LYS A 313 -7.75 29.93 18.36
C LYS A 313 -8.61 30.45 19.52
N ILE A 314 -8.84 31.76 19.58
CA ILE A 314 -9.81 32.41 20.48
C ILE A 314 -10.54 33.51 19.70
N ASN A 315 -11.87 33.55 19.80
CA ASN A 315 -12.73 34.55 19.17
C ASN A 315 -12.43 34.71 17.67
N ASP A 316 -12.33 33.56 16.99
CA ASP A 316 -11.98 33.45 15.57
C ASP A 316 -10.58 33.98 15.17
N LYS A 317 -9.69 34.23 16.12
CA LYS A 317 -8.31 34.64 15.86
C LYS A 317 -7.30 33.63 16.36
N TRP A 318 -6.27 33.39 15.55
CA TRP A 318 -5.18 32.47 15.85
C TRP A 318 -3.99 33.18 16.52
N GLY A 319 -3.36 32.48 17.44
CA GLY A 319 -2.11 32.81 18.13
C GLY A 319 -1.28 31.55 18.39
N TYR A 320 -0.28 31.64 19.26
CA TYR A 320 0.56 30.49 19.63
C TYR A 320 0.86 30.43 21.12
N ILE A 321 0.93 29.22 21.63
CA ILE A 321 1.38 28.89 22.98
C ILE A 321 2.61 27.99 22.93
N ASP A 322 3.40 28.01 24.00
CA ASP A 322 4.44 27.01 24.25
C ASP A 322 3.90 25.75 24.92
N ASN A 323 4.77 24.76 25.15
CA ASN A 323 4.45 23.51 25.81
C ASN A 323 4.09 23.63 27.30
N THR A 324 4.26 24.80 27.91
CA THR A 324 3.77 25.09 29.27
C THR A 324 2.35 25.68 29.24
N GLY A 325 1.85 26.00 28.05
CA GLY A 325 0.59 26.70 27.83
C GLY A 325 0.66 28.20 28.00
N LYS A 326 1.86 28.75 28.15
CA LYS A 326 2.06 30.18 28.15
C LYS A 326 1.80 30.71 26.74
N GLU A 327 0.99 31.76 26.65
CA GLU A 327 0.81 32.50 25.42
C GLU A 327 2.14 33.17 25.04
N VAL A 328 2.68 32.78 23.88
CA VAL A 328 3.90 33.37 23.30
C VAL A 328 3.51 34.42 22.28
N ILE A 329 2.46 34.16 21.49
CA ILE A 329 1.99 35.03 20.42
C ILE A 329 0.47 35.21 20.57
N PRO A 330 -0.02 36.44 20.83
CA PRO A 330 -1.44 36.68 21.05
C PRO A 330 -2.33 36.27 19.88
N CYS A 331 -3.56 35.87 20.19
CA CYS A 331 -4.58 35.53 19.20
C CYS A 331 -5.04 36.79 18.44
N LYS A 332 -4.43 37.06 17.28
CA LYS A 332 -4.75 38.24 16.44
C LYS A 332 -4.80 37.95 14.94
N TYR A 333 -4.35 36.76 14.51
CA TYR A 333 -4.28 36.39 13.10
C TYR A 333 -5.58 35.73 12.62
N ASP A 334 -5.92 35.89 11.34
CA ASP A 334 -7.07 35.24 10.72
C ASP A 334 -6.84 33.72 10.55
N ASP A 335 -5.59 33.32 10.34
CA ASP A 335 -5.14 31.93 10.23
C ASP A 335 -3.64 31.83 10.53
N ASN A 336 -3.15 30.62 10.74
CA ASN A 336 -1.74 30.33 11.03
C ASN A 336 -1.29 28.96 10.52
N ASP A 337 0.01 28.72 10.35
CA ASP A 337 0.60 27.42 10.01
C ASP A 337 1.49 26.93 11.17
N LYS A 338 1.95 25.69 11.13
CA LYS A 338 2.94 25.18 12.09
C LYS A 338 4.27 25.95 11.95
N PHE A 339 5.05 25.98 13.02
CA PHE A 339 6.44 26.43 12.95
C PHE A 339 7.28 25.41 12.18
N SER A 340 8.09 25.91 11.25
CA SER A 340 9.04 25.14 10.45
C SER A 340 10.28 25.97 10.18
N GLU A 341 11.43 25.43 10.58
CA GLU A 341 12.74 26.06 10.54
C GLU A 341 12.83 27.45 11.21
N GLY A 342 12.10 27.63 12.31
CA GLY A 342 12.09 28.83 13.15
C GLY A 342 11.11 29.92 12.73
N LEU A 343 10.32 29.71 11.66
CA LEU A 343 9.31 30.65 11.18
C LEU A 343 7.94 29.96 11.06
N ALA A 344 6.86 30.73 11.18
CA ALA A 344 5.52 30.26 10.91
C ALA A 344 4.76 31.25 10.01
N GLY A 345 3.99 30.69 9.07
CA GLY A 345 3.07 31.47 8.24
C GLY A 345 1.87 31.93 9.06
N VAL A 346 1.51 33.20 8.94
CA VAL A 346 0.33 33.77 9.60
C VAL A 346 -0.42 34.70 8.65
N LYS A 347 -1.74 34.75 8.79
CA LYS A 347 -2.63 35.53 7.93
C LYS A 347 -3.23 36.71 8.69
N ILE A 348 -3.18 37.91 8.11
CA ILE A 348 -3.85 39.10 8.65
C ILE A 348 -4.54 39.87 7.52
N ASN A 349 -5.79 40.26 7.74
CA ASN A 349 -6.64 40.92 6.74
C ASN A 349 -6.63 40.18 5.39
N GLY A 350 -6.68 38.85 5.44
CA GLY A 350 -6.66 37.99 4.26
C GLY A 350 -5.31 37.83 3.56
N ARG A 351 -4.21 38.40 4.09
CA ARG A 351 -2.86 38.31 3.50
C ARG A 351 -1.89 37.54 4.40
N TRP A 352 -1.13 36.65 3.80
CA TRP A 352 -0.11 35.85 4.48
C TRP A 352 1.22 36.59 4.57
N GLY A 353 1.89 36.39 5.71
CA GLY A 353 3.28 36.77 6.01
C GLY A 353 3.90 35.71 6.92
N PHE A 354 5.11 35.97 7.42
CA PHE A 354 5.80 35.06 8.33
C PHE A 354 6.32 35.79 9.57
N ILE A 355 6.21 35.11 10.71
CA ILE A 355 6.71 35.58 12.01
C ILE A 355 7.74 34.60 12.57
N ASP A 356 8.61 35.11 13.43
CA ASP A 356 9.50 34.26 14.25
C ASP A 356 8.79 33.73 15.51
N ALA A 357 9.49 32.89 16.27
CA ALA A 357 8.99 32.29 17.51
C ALA A 357 8.66 33.30 18.62
N THR A 358 9.09 34.57 18.49
CA THR A 358 8.72 35.66 19.41
C THR A 358 7.47 36.41 18.96
N GLY A 359 6.95 36.10 17.78
CA GLY A 359 5.83 36.79 17.15
C GLY A 359 6.21 38.06 16.40
N LYS A 360 7.50 38.31 16.18
CA LYS A 360 7.98 39.44 15.39
C LYS A 360 7.78 39.15 13.90
N ASP A 361 7.27 40.14 13.19
CA ASP A 361 7.12 40.09 11.74
C ASP A 361 8.50 39.99 11.06
N VAL A 362 8.72 38.91 10.32
CA VAL A 362 9.96 38.67 9.54
C VAL A 362 9.71 38.91 8.06
N ILE A 363 8.56 38.46 7.56
CA ILE A 363 8.18 38.59 6.15
C ILE A 363 6.81 39.27 6.07
N SER A 364 6.74 40.39 5.36
CA SER A 364 5.56 41.25 5.23
C SER A 364 4.30 40.50 4.79
N PHE A 365 3.15 40.87 5.35
CA PHE A 365 1.83 40.34 5.01
C PHE A 365 1.32 40.86 3.66
N LYS A 366 1.66 40.17 2.57
CA LYS A 366 1.26 40.57 1.21
C LYS A 366 0.84 39.41 0.32
N TYR A 367 1.11 38.17 0.74
CA TYR A 367 0.89 36.99 -0.09
C TYR A 367 -0.57 36.54 -0.02
N ASP A 368 -1.08 36.04 -1.14
CA ASP A 368 -2.40 35.42 -1.26
C ASP A 368 -2.43 34.04 -0.58
N ASP A 369 -1.30 33.32 -0.64
CA ASP A 369 -1.13 31.95 -0.13
C ASP A 369 0.35 31.63 0.13
N ILE A 370 0.64 30.65 1.00
CA ILE A 370 2.00 30.24 1.38
C ILE A 370 2.08 28.74 1.70
N TRP A 371 3.28 28.15 1.57
CA TRP A 371 3.64 26.87 2.21
C TRP A 371 4.73 27.11 3.26
N SER A 372 4.79 26.22 4.27
CA SER A 372 5.82 26.22 5.31
C SER A 372 7.25 26.20 4.74
N PHE A 373 8.20 26.72 5.50
CA PHE A 373 9.63 26.66 5.14
C PHE A 373 10.13 25.22 5.10
N PHE A 374 10.87 24.88 4.05
CA PHE A 374 11.58 23.61 3.89
C PHE A 374 12.87 23.82 3.10
N ASN A 375 13.99 23.35 3.63
CA ASN A 375 15.34 23.59 3.12
C ASN A 375 15.66 25.08 2.87
N GLY A 376 15.22 25.96 3.79
CA GLY A 376 15.52 27.40 3.75
C GLY A 376 14.67 28.26 2.82
N LEU A 377 13.71 27.67 2.10
CA LEU A 377 12.78 28.39 1.22
C LEU A 377 11.33 28.13 1.62
N ALA A 378 10.46 29.10 1.38
CA ALA A 378 9.02 28.97 1.46
C ALA A 378 8.38 29.31 0.11
N VAL A 379 7.37 28.54 -0.28
CA VAL A 379 6.53 28.84 -1.44
C VAL A 379 5.56 29.95 -1.07
N VAL A 380 5.44 30.95 -1.92
CA VAL A 380 4.54 32.09 -1.71
C VAL A 380 3.77 32.41 -2.98
N LYS A 381 2.55 32.92 -2.84
CA LYS A 381 1.69 33.35 -3.94
C LYS A 381 1.38 34.82 -3.84
N ILE A 382 1.53 35.59 -4.91
CA ILE A 382 1.06 36.98 -4.98
C ILE A 382 0.49 37.28 -6.35
N ASN A 383 -0.63 37.98 -6.39
CA ASN A 383 -1.39 38.28 -7.61
C ASN A 383 -1.68 37.02 -8.44
N GLY A 384 -2.00 35.92 -7.76
CA GLY A 384 -2.31 34.65 -8.40
C GLY A 384 -1.10 33.84 -8.91
N LYS A 385 0.13 34.34 -8.77
CA LYS A 385 1.35 33.68 -9.25
C LYS A 385 2.23 33.20 -8.09
N TRP A 386 2.82 32.02 -8.25
CA TRP A 386 3.68 31.36 -7.29
C TRP A 386 5.16 31.69 -7.51
N GLY A 387 5.90 31.78 -6.41
CA GLY A 387 7.35 31.97 -6.35
C GLY A 387 7.89 31.46 -5.02
N PHE A 388 9.16 31.76 -4.72
CA PHE A 388 9.85 31.28 -3.52
C PHE A 388 10.63 32.40 -2.86
N VAL A 389 10.55 32.46 -1.52
CA VAL A 389 11.29 33.41 -0.69
C VAL A 389 12.20 32.68 0.27
N ASN A 390 13.33 33.31 0.62
CA ASN A 390 14.17 32.84 1.71
C ASN A 390 13.63 33.33 3.08
N LYS A 391 14.30 32.94 4.16
CA LYS A 391 13.94 33.33 5.54
C LYS A 391 13.98 34.83 5.83
N SER A 392 14.66 35.64 5.01
CA SER A 392 14.64 37.10 5.14
C SER A 392 13.49 37.75 4.35
N GLY A 393 12.65 36.94 3.68
CA GLY A 393 11.58 37.43 2.80
C GLY A 393 12.08 37.94 1.45
N LYS A 394 13.37 37.75 1.14
CA LYS A 394 13.90 38.06 -0.19
C LYS A 394 13.38 37.02 -1.17
N GLU A 395 12.78 37.50 -2.25
CA GLU A 395 12.38 36.66 -3.37
C GLU A 395 13.64 36.04 -4.00
N VAL A 396 13.71 34.71 -3.97
CA VAL A 396 14.78 33.93 -4.60
C VAL A 396 14.33 33.48 -5.98
N ILE A 397 13.06 33.07 -6.09
CA ILE A 397 12.43 32.67 -7.33
C ILE A 397 11.20 33.56 -7.54
N PRO A 398 11.16 34.38 -8.60
CA PRO A 398 10.08 35.34 -8.79
C PRO A 398 8.68 34.76 -8.85
N CYS A 399 7.71 35.47 -8.26
CA CYS A 399 6.30 35.10 -8.32
C CYS A 399 5.71 35.33 -9.73
N LYS A 400 6.02 34.42 -10.66
CA LYS A 400 5.59 34.48 -12.06
C LYS A 400 4.94 33.19 -12.56
N TYR A 401 4.96 32.12 -11.76
CA TYR A 401 4.52 30.79 -12.16
C TYR A 401 3.03 30.58 -11.85
N ASP A 402 2.32 29.88 -12.72
CA ASP A 402 0.92 29.46 -12.52
C ASP A 402 0.79 28.38 -11.46
N ASN A 403 1.82 27.54 -11.31
CA ASN A 403 1.91 26.49 -10.31
C ASN A 403 3.37 26.11 -10.03
N VAL A 404 3.62 25.48 -8.88
CA VAL A 404 4.93 24.97 -8.47
C VAL A 404 4.80 23.59 -7.81
N LYS A 405 5.90 22.84 -7.74
CA LYS A 405 6.06 21.62 -6.92
C LYS A 405 7.16 21.84 -5.90
N ASP A 406 7.18 21.03 -4.85
CA ASP A 406 8.26 21.03 -3.86
C ASP A 406 9.63 20.73 -4.49
N PHE A 407 10.69 21.16 -3.81
CA PHE A 407 12.04 20.78 -4.19
C PHE A 407 12.29 19.29 -3.94
N SER A 408 12.76 18.59 -4.96
CA SER A 408 13.37 17.27 -4.86
C SER A 408 14.74 17.30 -5.51
N GLU A 409 15.75 16.74 -4.85
CA GLU A 409 17.16 16.75 -5.30
C GLU A 409 17.71 18.14 -5.69
N GLY A 410 17.14 19.20 -5.11
CA GLY A 410 17.55 20.58 -5.36
C GLY A 410 16.89 21.25 -6.56
N LEU A 411 15.95 20.60 -7.23
CA LEU A 411 15.17 21.15 -8.33
C LEU A 411 13.68 21.20 -7.99
N ALA A 412 12.99 22.23 -8.46
CA ALA A 412 11.55 22.39 -8.30
C ALA A 412 10.86 22.48 -9.67
N GLY A 413 9.73 21.79 -9.78
CA GLY A 413 8.84 21.91 -10.93
C GLY A 413 8.10 23.24 -10.92
N VAL A 414 8.08 23.95 -12.04
CA VAL A 414 7.40 25.24 -12.19
C VAL A 414 6.56 25.28 -13.45
N LYS A 415 5.42 25.98 -13.42
CA LYS A 415 4.46 26.00 -14.52
C LYS A 415 4.21 27.41 -15.06
N ILE A 416 4.27 27.61 -16.38
CA ILE A 416 3.85 28.85 -17.08
C ILE A 416 3.00 28.46 -18.29
N ASN A 417 1.86 29.15 -18.48
CA ASN A 417 0.97 29.00 -19.63
C ASN A 417 0.57 27.55 -19.91
N GLY A 418 0.28 26.79 -18.85
CA GLY A 418 -0.14 25.39 -18.98
C GLY A 418 1.01 24.39 -19.12
N LYS A 419 2.26 24.83 -19.27
CA LYS A 419 3.43 23.96 -19.45
C LYS A 419 4.37 24.00 -18.24
N TRP A 420 4.98 22.87 -17.94
CA TRP A 420 5.92 22.65 -16.85
C TRP A 420 7.37 22.69 -17.33
N GLY A 421 8.26 23.15 -16.45
CA GLY A 421 9.71 23.13 -16.56
C GLY A 421 10.33 23.01 -15.17
N PHE A 422 11.65 23.17 -15.08
CA PHE A 422 12.40 23.01 -13.83
C PHE A 422 13.32 24.19 -13.56
N VAL A 423 13.42 24.57 -12.29
CA VAL A 423 14.37 25.57 -11.79
C VAL A 423 15.17 25.00 -10.63
N ASP A 424 16.39 25.51 -10.43
CA ASP A 424 17.17 25.22 -9.24
C ASP A 424 16.78 26.09 -8.05
N LYS A 425 17.40 25.85 -6.88
CA LYS A 425 17.17 26.63 -5.64
C LYS A 425 17.47 28.12 -5.77
N THR A 426 18.22 28.55 -6.79
CA THR A 426 18.51 29.97 -7.06
C THR A 426 17.50 30.61 -8.01
N GLY A 427 16.57 29.82 -8.56
CA GLY A 427 15.63 30.26 -9.58
C GLY A 427 16.19 30.22 -11.00
N LYS A 428 17.40 29.69 -11.20
CA LYS A 428 17.96 29.47 -12.53
C LYS A 428 17.12 28.43 -13.23
N GLU A 429 16.69 28.76 -14.44
CA GLU A 429 16.01 27.82 -15.31
C GLU A 429 16.97 26.68 -15.69
N ILE A 430 16.56 25.45 -15.37
CA ILE A 430 17.24 24.21 -15.74
C ILE A 430 16.57 23.64 -17.00
N THR A 431 15.25 23.67 -17.06
CA THR A 431 14.49 23.41 -18.29
C THR A 431 13.39 24.45 -18.47
N PRO A 432 13.17 24.93 -19.71
CA PRO A 432 12.05 25.84 -19.99
C PRO A 432 10.71 25.14 -19.77
N CYS A 433 9.68 25.93 -19.50
CA CYS A 433 8.30 25.43 -19.38
C CYS A 433 7.77 24.96 -20.74
N LYS A 434 7.96 23.68 -21.07
CA LYS A 434 7.54 23.07 -22.34
C LYS A 434 6.80 21.74 -22.21
N TYR A 435 6.83 21.11 -21.04
CA TYR A 435 6.23 19.81 -20.80
C TYR A 435 4.75 19.96 -20.40
N ASP A 436 3.89 19.07 -20.85
CA ASP A 436 2.49 18.99 -20.43
C ASP A 436 2.35 18.48 -18.99
N ASP A 437 3.28 17.63 -18.57
CA ASP A 437 3.34 17.11 -17.20
C ASP A 437 4.77 16.72 -16.80
N ILE A 438 5.03 16.69 -15.49
CA ILE A 438 6.32 16.34 -14.90
C ILE A 438 6.15 15.56 -13.59
N MET A 439 7.13 14.74 -13.22
CA MET A 439 7.27 14.18 -11.87
C MET A 439 8.37 14.90 -11.09
N SER A 440 8.43 14.71 -9.77
CA SER A 440 9.55 15.19 -8.95
C SER A 440 10.81 14.38 -9.26
N PHE A 441 11.98 14.98 -9.09
CA PHE A 441 13.26 14.28 -9.26
C PHE A 441 13.43 13.15 -8.24
N SER A 442 13.93 12.01 -8.72
CA SER A 442 14.35 10.86 -7.91
C SER A 442 15.49 10.14 -8.63
N ASP A 443 16.55 9.81 -7.92
CA ASP A 443 17.78 9.20 -8.44
C ASP A 443 18.39 9.93 -9.65
N GLY A 444 18.35 11.27 -9.61
CA GLY A 444 18.94 12.15 -10.62
C GLY A 444 18.09 12.39 -11.86
N LEU A 445 16.85 11.87 -11.90
CA LEU A 445 15.98 11.90 -13.07
C LEU A 445 14.56 12.34 -12.72
N ALA A 446 13.89 13.01 -13.66
CA ALA A 446 12.46 13.32 -13.57
C ALA A 446 11.74 12.91 -14.85
N ALA A 447 10.61 12.20 -14.70
CA ALA A 447 9.74 11.87 -15.82
C ALA A 447 9.05 13.14 -16.33
N VAL A 448 8.98 13.29 -17.65
CA VAL A 448 8.40 14.44 -18.34
C VAL A 448 7.51 13.99 -19.50
N ARG A 449 6.49 14.78 -19.85
CA ARG A 449 5.54 14.44 -20.91
C ARG A 449 5.30 15.59 -21.89
N ILE A 450 5.20 15.28 -23.18
CA ILE A 450 4.73 16.20 -24.24
C ILE A 450 3.63 15.48 -25.03
N GLY A 451 2.43 16.04 -25.04
CA GLY A 451 1.23 15.36 -25.56
C GLY A 451 0.99 14.05 -24.81
N LEU A 452 0.93 12.95 -25.55
CA LEU A 452 0.82 11.59 -24.98
C LEU A 452 2.18 10.89 -24.81
N LYS A 453 3.28 11.56 -25.16
CA LYS A 453 4.62 10.95 -25.19
C LYS A 453 5.44 11.31 -23.96
N HIS A 454 6.09 10.31 -23.38
CA HIS A 454 6.86 10.36 -22.15
C HIS A 454 8.36 10.31 -22.44
N GLY A 455 9.14 10.93 -21.55
CA GLY A 455 10.60 10.98 -21.55
C GLY A 455 11.14 11.24 -20.15
N PHE A 456 12.46 11.43 -20.04
CA PHE A 456 13.15 11.80 -18.80
C PHE A 456 14.15 12.92 -19.06
N VAL A 457 14.25 13.81 -18.07
CA VAL A 457 15.33 14.79 -17.96
C VAL A 457 16.22 14.46 -16.78
N ASP A 458 17.50 14.78 -16.90
CA ASP A 458 18.44 14.72 -15.79
C ASP A 458 18.49 16.03 -14.99
N ASN A 459 19.25 16.04 -13.89
CA ASN A 459 19.42 17.22 -13.03
C ASN A 459 20.11 18.41 -13.71
N THR A 460 20.69 18.23 -14.90
CA THR A 460 21.23 19.33 -15.72
C THR A 460 20.19 19.92 -16.67
N GLY A 461 19.01 19.31 -16.75
CA GLY A 461 17.93 19.67 -17.66
C GLY A 461 18.06 19.05 -19.04
N LYS A 462 19.04 18.16 -19.23
CA LYS A 462 19.20 17.44 -20.49
C LYS A 462 18.14 16.36 -20.58
N GLU A 463 17.42 16.32 -21.70
CA GLU A 463 16.59 15.16 -22.05
C GLU A 463 17.52 13.97 -22.32
N VAL A 464 17.63 13.09 -21.32
CA VAL A 464 18.38 11.84 -21.43
C VAL A 464 17.54 10.76 -22.09
N ILE A 465 16.21 10.81 -21.90
CA ILE A 465 15.26 9.97 -22.63
C ILE A 465 14.27 10.90 -23.33
N PRO A 466 14.28 11.03 -24.67
CA PRO A 466 13.42 11.98 -25.38
C PRO A 466 11.94 11.62 -25.23
N CYS A 467 11.05 12.62 -25.25
CA CYS A 467 9.60 12.44 -25.22
C CYS A 467 9.04 11.82 -26.51
N LYS A 468 9.32 10.54 -26.74
CA LYS A 468 8.86 9.77 -27.91
C LYS A 468 8.09 8.50 -27.53
N TYR A 469 8.20 8.07 -26.27
CA TYR A 469 7.63 6.81 -25.78
C TYR A 469 6.16 6.99 -25.41
N ASP A 470 5.32 6.04 -25.78
CA ASP A 470 3.90 6.02 -25.41
C ASP A 470 3.71 5.91 -23.90
N TYR A 471 4.59 5.14 -23.25
CA TYR A 471 4.59 4.95 -21.80
C TYR A 471 6.02 4.73 -21.30
N ILE A 472 6.31 5.19 -20.09
CA ILE A 472 7.55 4.85 -19.39
C ILE A 472 7.22 4.55 -17.92
N TYR A 473 7.80 3.47 -17.40
CA TYR A 473 7.64 3.01 -16.02
C TYR A 473 8.64 3.71 -15.07
N GLU A 474 8.68 3.29 -13.81
CA GLU A 474 9.70 3.71 -12.86
C GLU A 474 11.02 2.96 -13.10
N PHE A 475 12.14 3.59 -12.73
CA PHE A 475 13.44 2.93 -12.79
C PHE A 475 13.47 1.78 -11.78
N SER A 476 13.96 0.63 -12.22
CA SER A 476 14.31 -0.49 -11.35
C SER A 476 15.64 -1.08 -11.79
N GLU A 477 16.54 -1.29 -10.83
CA GLU A 477 17.86 -1.88 -11.07
C GLU A 477 18.69 -1.17 -12.15
N GLY A 478 18.50 0.14 -12.31
CA GLY A 478 19.24 0.98 -13.27
C GLY A 478 18.68 0.98 -14.70
N LEU A 479 17.61 0.25 -14.96
CA LEU A 479 16.89 0.23 -16.23
C LEU A 479 15.46 0.77 -16.06
N VAL A 480 14.87 1.23 -17.15
CA VAL A 480 13.46 1.60 -17.20
C VAL A 480 12.78 0.97 -18.41
N ALA A 481 11.62 0.39 -18.16
CA ALA A 481 10.75 -0.12 -19.22
C ALA A 481 10.14 1.05 -19.99
N VAL A 482 10.23 0.99 -21.33
CA VAL A 482 9.68 2.00 -22.23
C VAL A 482 8.82 1.35 -23.29
N SER A 483 7.73 2.01 -23.68
CA SER A 483 6.86 1.56 -24.77
C SER A 483 6.90 2.53 -25.95
N LEU A 484 7.01 2.01 -27.17
CA LEU A 484 6.96 2.74 -28.43
C LEU A 484 6.19 1.94 -29.48
N ASN A 485 5.10 2.51 -30.01
CA ASN A 485 4.26 1.92 -31.05
C ASN A 485 3.73 0.52 -30.70
N GLY A 486 3.33 0.32 -29.45
CA GLY A 486 2.78 -0.96 -28.97
C GLY A 486 3.81 -2.06 -28.74
N LYS A 487 5.11 -1.74 -28.83
CA LYS A 487 6.20 -2.61 -28.37
C LYS A 487 6.94 -1.94 -27.22
N SER A 488 7.63 -2.73 -26.43
CA SER A 488 8.29 -2.34 -25.20
C SER A 488 9.71 -2.90 -25.17
N GLY A 489 10.57 -2.26 -24.40
CA GLY A 489 11.97 -2.63 -24.20
C GLY A 489 12.52 -1.91 -22.99
N PHE A 490 13.84 -1.96 -22.79
CA PHE A 490 14.49 -1.29 -21.66
C PHE A 490 15.59 -0.37 -22.15
N VAL A 491 15.58 0.83 -21.58
CA VAL A 491 16.66 1.79 -21.73
C VAL A 491 17.35 2.01 -20.40
N ASP A 492 18.63 2.39 -20.45
CA ASP A 492 19.36 2.84 -19.27
C ASP A 492 18.98 4.28 -18.88
N LYS A 493 19.58 4.76 -17.79
CA LYS A 493 19.39 6.13 -17.27
C LYS A 493 19.76 7.25 -18.24
N ILE A 494 20.54 6.95 -19.29
CA ILE A 494 20.92 7.92 -20.32
C ILE A 494 20.22 7.68 -21.66
N GLY A 495 19.21 6.80 -21.67
CA GLY A 495 18.36 6.51 -22.83
C GLY A 495 18.96 5.58 -23.87
N ASN A 496 20.07 4.91 -23.57
CA ASN A 496 20.57 3.86 -24.45
C ASN A 496 19.63 2.67 -24.36
N GLU A 497 19.22 2.15 -25.51
CA GLU A 497 18.53 0.88 -25.60
C GLU A 497 19.47 -0.24 -25.14
N ILE A 498 19.19 -0.82 -23.96
CA ILE A 498 19.91 -1.98 -23.43
C ILE A 498 19.23 -3.25 -23.88
N ILE A 499 17.89 -3.23 -23.89
CA ILE A 499 17.07 -4.36 -24.30
C ILE A 499 16.11 -3.84 -25.38
N PRO A 500 16.16 -4.40 -26.61
CA PRO A 500 15.45 -3.83 -27.75
C PRO A 500 13.95 -3.67 -27.55
N ILE A 501 13.38 -2.63 -28.18
CA ILE A 501 11.93 -2.34 -28.11
C ILE A 501 11.18 -3.26 -29.08
N ILE A 502 11.15 -4.54 -28.75
CA ILE A 502 10.59 -5.60 -29.59
C ILE A 502 9.55 -6.45 -28.84
N TYR A 503 9.36 -6.22 -27.55
CA TYR A 503 8.47 -6.99 -26.69
C TYR A 503 7.04 -6.43 -26.75
N GLU A 504 6.01 -7.26 -26.73
CA GLU A 504 4.61 -6.83 -26.57
C GLU A 504 4.31 -6.29 -25.17
N ASN A 505 4.90 -6.91 -24.13
CA ASN A 505 4.75 -6.50 -22.74
C ASN A 505 6.08 -6.67 -22.00
N VAL A 506 6.31 -5.82 -20.99
CA VAL A 506 7.48 -5.90 -20.11
C VAL A 506 7.07 -5.50 -18.70
N GLU A 507 7.57 -6.20 -17.70
CA GLU A 507 7.50 -5.80 -16.29
C GLU A 507 8.81 -5.17 -15.83
N SER A 508 8.77 -4.35 -14.79
CA SER A 508 9.99 -3.79 -14.19
C SER A 508 10.91 -4.90 -13.66
N PHE A 509 12.22 -4.63 -13.66
CA PHE A 509 13.19 -5.57 -13.09
C PHE A 509 12.97 -5.75 -11.58
N HIS A 510 13.00 -6.99 -11.11
CA HIS A 510 12.98 -7.35 -9.70
C HIS A 510 13.93 -8.54 -9.45
N LEU A 511 14.91 -8.35 -8.56
CA LEU A 511 15.96 -9.32 -8.24
C LEU A 511 16.75 -9.80 -9.48
N GLY A 512 17.09 -8.88 -10.39
CA GLY A 512 17.90 -9.16 -11.58
C GLY A 512 17.12 -9.75 -12.76
N LYS A 513 15.79 -9.88 -12.66
CA LYS A 513 14.95 -10.45 -13.71
C LYS A 513 13.79 -9.52 -14.05
N ALA A 514 13.48 -9.41 -15.34
CA ALA A 514 12.25 -8.79 -15.83
C ALA A 514 11.48 -9.82 -16.66
N GLU A 515 10.16 -9.86 -16.45
CA GLU A 515 9.28 -10.64 -17.31
C GLU A 515 9.00 -9.85 -18.59
N VAL A 516 9.20 -10.48 -19.76
CA VAL A 516 9.01 -9.83 -21.07
C VAL A 516 8.32 -10.75 -22.05
N THR A 517 7.40 -10.24 -22.86
CA THR A 517 6.61 -10.96 -23.87
C THR A 517 7.08 -10.63 -25.28
N LYS A 518 7.50 -11.59 -26.10
CA LYS A 518 7.84 -11.37 -27.51
C LYS A 518 7.30 -12.51 -28.39
N ASP A 519 6.58 -12.18 -29.44
CA ASP A 519 5.98 -13.16 -30.36
C ASP A 519 5.06 -14.13 -29.59
N GLY A 520 4.26 -13.57 -28.67
CA GLY A 520 3.54 -14.31 -27.62
C GLY A 520 4.42 -14.72 -26.45
N GLU A 521 5.71 -15.03 -26.63
CA GLU A 521 6.58 -15.62 -25.59
C GLU A 521 6.97 -14.63 -24.52
N THR A 522 6.21 -14.62 -23.45
CA THR A 522 6.69 -14.26 -22.12
C THR A 522 7.94 -15.11 -21.73
N TYR A 523 8.94 -14.54 -21.08
CA TYR A 523 10.03 -15.26 -20.39
C TYR A 523 10.77 -14.25 -19.51
N PHE A 524 11.64 -14.74 -18.64
CA PHE A 524 12.51 -13.84 -17.88
C PHE A 524 13.75 -13.50 -18.70
N ILE A 525 14.13 -12.23 -18.67
CA ILE A 525 15.44 -11.77 -19.12
C ILE A 525 16.21 -11.21 -17.93
N ASN A 526 17.53 -11.35 -17.97
CA ASN A 526 18.41 -10.59 -17.09
C ASN A 526 18.57 -9.15 -17.60
N THR A 527 19.29 -8.32 -16.84
CA THR A 527 19.55 -6.91 -17.16
C THR A 527 20.36 -6.67 -18.44
N LYS A 528 20.87 -7.73 -19.09
CA LYS A 528 21.52 -7.68 -20.41
C LYS A 528 20.59 -8.08 -21.56
N GLY A 529 19.33 -8.40 -21.27
CA GLY A 529 18.39 -8.91 -22.26
C GLY A 529 18.55 -10.40 -22.58
N GLU A 530 19.43 -11.11 -21.86
CA GLU A 530 19.63 -12.54 -22.05
C GLU A 530 18.51 -13.30 -21.33
N ARG A 531 17.91 -14.26 -22.02
CA ARG A 531 16.88 -15.13 -21.43
C ARG A 531 17.47 -15.94 -20.27
N VAL A 532 16.77 -15.96 -19.15
CA VAL A 532 17.13 -16.70 -17.94
C VAL A 532 15.98 -17.59 -17.49
N GLU A 533 16.31 -18.68 -16.78
CA GLU A 533 15.33 -19.63 -16.22
C GLU A 533 14.59 -19.08 -15.00
#